data_AF-A0A4Q7QZ22-F1
#
_entry.id   AF-A0A4Q7QZ22-F1
#
_cell.length_a   1.000
_cell.length_b   1.000
_cell.length_c   1.000
_cell.angle_alpha   90.00
_cell.angle_beta   90.00
_cell.angle_gamma   90.00
#
_symmetry.space_group_name_H-M   'P 1'
#
loop_
_entity.id
_entity.type
_entity.pdbx_description
1 polymer ?
#
loop_
_entity_poly.entity_id
_entity_poly.type
_entity_poly.pdbx_seq_one_letter_code
_entity_poly.pdbx_strand_id
1 'polypeptide(L)'
;MKLKKDLDSELLERLLFKDPEALKQLVSSYSRLLFQIAVRITGDQKASEKILCDVFRELWDKPNHFNQSEDTFLSSYLIKRCKIKCVQFEETYINSLLSKKSKNYIAACRSI
;
A
#
# COMPACT_ATOMS: atom_id res chain seq x y z
N MET A 1 26.72 -7.76 -1.38
CA MET A 1 25.31 -7.33 -1.25
C MET A 1 24.41 -8.52 -0.88
N LYS A 2 24.73 -9.26 0.20
CA LYS A 2 24.00 -10.45 0.69
C LYS A 2 23.30 -10.26 2.05
N LEU A 3 23.67 -9.22 2.81
CA LEU A 3 23.19 -9.00 4.18
C LEU A 3 21.71 -8.57 4.30
N LYS A 4 21.08 -8.08 3.22
CA LYS A 4 19.71 -7.54 3.30
C LYS A 4 18.62 -8.62 3.24
N LYS A 5 18.91 -9.75 2.58
CA LYS A 5 17.96 -10.86 2.41
C LYS A 5 17.65 -11.55 3.75
N ASP A 6 18.68 -11.78 4.57
CA ASP A 6 18.53 -12.41 5.89
C ASP A 6 17.72 -11.51 6.84
N LEU A 7 18.06 -10.21 6.86
CA LEU A 7 17.35 -9.20 7.64
C LEU A 7 15.87 -9.08 7.28
N ASP A 8 15.55 -9.11 5.98
CA ASP A 8 14.17 -9.07 5.50
C ASP A 8 13.38 -10.31 5.95
N SER A 9 14.01 -11.49 5.90
CA SER A 9 13.41 -12.77 6.29
C SER A 9 13.15 -12.83 7.80
N GLU A 10 14.13 -12.41 8.60
CA GLU A 10 14.03 -12.35 10.06
C GLU A 10 12.97 -11.32 10.51
N LEU A 11 12.90 -10.16 9.84
CA LEU A 11 11.86 -9.16 10.10
C LEU A 11 10.45 -9.70 9.79
N LEU A 12 10.30 -10.51 8.74
CA LEU A 12 9.05 -11.17 8.38
C LEU A 12 8.63 -12.25 9.38
N GLU A 13 9.57 -13.07 9.84
CA GLU A 13 9.31 -14.04 10.93
C GLU A 13 8.88 -13.32 12.20
N ARG A 14 9.56 -12.24 12.60
CA ARG A 14 9.11 -11.42 13.73
C ARG A 14 7.74 -10.78 13.49
N LEU A 15 7.42 -10.40 12.26
CA LEU A 15 6.09 -9.91 11.89
C LEU A 15 5.00 -10.99 12.05
N LEU A 16 5.31 -12.25 11.75
CA LEU A 16 4.42 -13.40 11.99
C LEU A 16 4.11 -13.57 13.48
N PHE A 17 5.09 -13.28 14.35
CA PHE A 17 4.89 -13.20 15.80
C PHE A 17 4.15 -11.94 16.27
N LYS A 18 3.65 -11.09 15.35
CA LYS A 18 3.02 -9.79 15.61
C LYS A 18 3.90 -8.90 16.49
N ASP A 19 5.21 -8.92 16.24
CA ASP A 19 6.15 -8.04 16.93
C ASP A 19 6.05 -6.60 16.38
N PRO A 20 5.65 -5.61 17.22
CA PRO A 20 5.48 -4.23 16.78
C PRO A 20 6.82 -3.51 16.51
N GLU A 21 7.92 -3.93 17.12
CA GLU A 21 9.26 -3.36 16.86
C GLU A 21 9.72 -3.71 15.45
N ALA A 22 9.49 -4.95 15.02
CA ALA A 22 9.80 -5.39 13.66
C ALA A 22 9.06 -4.55 12.61
N LEU A 23 7.75 -4.33 12.81
CA LEU A 23 6.97 -3.45 11.93
C LEU A 23 7.52 -2.02 11.93
N LYS A 24 7.88 -1.47 13.09
CA LYS A 24 8.40 -0.11 13.20
C LYS A 24 9.73 0.07 12.45
N GLN A 25 10.64 -0.91 12.52
CA GLN A 25 11.87 -0.89 11.73
C GLN A 25 11.61 -0.94 10.22
N LEU A 26 10.66 -1.77 9.82
CA LEU A 26 10.21 -1.89 8.43
C LEU A 26 9.64 -0.56 7.93
N VAL A 27 8.72 0.04 8.68
CA VAL A 27 8.13 1.33 8.36
C VAL A 27 9.21 2.40 8.29
N SER A 28 10.13 2.50 9.25
CA SER A 28 11.18 3.51 9.23
C SER A 28 12.12 3.37 8.02
N SER A 29 12.43 2.13 7.62
CA SER A 29 13.36 1.86 6.52
C SER A 29 12.72 2.06 5.14
N TYR A 30 11.46 1.67 4.99
CA TYR A 30 10.76 1.67 3.70
C TYR A 30 9.83 2.86 3.49
N SER A 31 9.42 3.56 4.55
CA SER A 31 8.52 4.72 4.48
C SER A 31 9.04 5.76 3.48
N ARG A 32 10.30 6.18 3.60
CA ARG A 32 10.89 7.20 2.72
C ARG A 32 10.90 6.77 1.25
N LEU A 33 11.21 5.50 0.98
CA LEU A 33 11.30 4.96 -0.38
C LEU A 33 9.91 4.83 -1.01
N LEU A 34 8.98 4.20 -0.30
CA LEU A 34 7.63 3.98 -0.79
C LEU A 34 6.85 5.29 -0.91
N PHE A 35 7.07 6.25 0.00
CA PHE A 35 6.44 7.56 -0.06
C PHE A 35 6.87 8.33 -1.32
N GLN A 36 8.16 8.32 -1.68
CA GLN A 36 8.62 8.93 -2.92
C GLN A 36 7.99 8.31 -4.17
N ILE A 37 7.82 6.99 -4.18
CA ILE A 37 7.18 6.29 -5.30
C ILE A 37 5.69 6.64 -5.35
N ALA A 38 5.00 6.61 -4.21
CA ALA A 38 3.58 6.91 -4.14
C ALA A 38 3.29 8.36 -4.57
N VAL A 39 4.05 9.34 -4.08
CA VAL A 39 3.94 10.75 -4.48
C VAL A 39 4.19 10.92 -5.98
N ARG A 40 5.16 10.21 -6.55
CA ARG A 40 5.42 10.27 -8.01
C ARG A 40 4.27 9.72 -8.85
N ILE A 41 3.50 8.75 -8.33
CA ILE A 41 2.38 8.14 -9.06
C ILE A 41 1.09 8.95 -8.84
N THR A 42 0.73 9.23 -7.59
CA THR A 42 -0.54 9.90 -7.24
C THR A 42 -0.48 11.42 -7.32
N GLY A 43 0.70 12.03 -7.28
CA GLY A 43 0.85 13.50 -7.33
C GLY A 43 0.35 14.25 -6.09
N ASP A 44 -0.31 13.56 -5.14
CA ASP A 44 -0.89 14.14 -3.93
C ASP A 44 -0.24 13.55 -2.67
N GLN A 45 0.19 14.43 -1.76
CA GLN A 45 0.90 14.05 -0.54
C GLN A 45 0.00 13.30 0.48
N LYS A 46 -1.28 13.67 0.57
CA LYS A 46 -2.23 13.01 1.48
C LYS A 46 -2.65 11.64 0.95
N ALA A 47 -2.85 11.53 -0.36
CA ALA A 47 -3.14 10.26 -1.02
C ALA A 47 -1.99 9.27 -0.84
N SER A 48 -0.76 9.73 -1.06
CA SER A 48 0.44 8.90 -0.90
C SER A 48 0.69 8.44 0.53
N GLU A 49 0.49 9.29 1.54
CA GLU A 49 0.55 8.86 2.95
C GLU A 49 -0.50 7.80 3.27
N LYS A 50 -1.74 7.97 2.78
CA LYS A 50 -2.80 6.99 2.96
C LYS A 50 -2.47 5.65 2.32
N ILE A 51 -1.96 5.66 1.09
CA ILE A 51 -1.53 4.44 0.37
C ILE A 51 -0.40 3.76 1.12
N LEU A 52 0.55 4.52 1.64
CA LEU A 52 1.66 4.01 2.43
C LEU A 52 1.15 3.26 3.68
N CYS A 53 0.27 3.89 4.46
CA CYS A 53 -0.36 3.26 5.62
C CYS A 53 -1.15 2.00 5.25
N ASP A 54 -1.86 2.01 4.11
CA ASP A 54 -2.65 0.87 3.64
C ASP A 54 -1.76 -0.32 3.26
N VAL A 55 -0.65 -0.07 2.57
CA VAL A 55 0.35 -1.09 2.21
C VAL A 55 0.96 -1.73 3.46
N PHE A 56 1.35 -0.91 4.46
CA PHE A 56 1.89 -1.44 5.71
C PHE A 56 0.85 -2.20 6.54
N ARG A 57 -0.40 -1.73 6.55
CA ARG A 57 -1.50 -2.44 7.22
C ARG A 57 -1.77 -3.79 6.56
N GLU A 58 -1.75 -3.86 5.23
CA GLU A 58 -1.94 -5.10 4.50
C GLU A 58 -0.78 -6.08 4.73
N LEU A 59 0.45 -5.57 4.82
CA LEU A 59 1.61 -6.37 5.21
C LEU A 59 1.47 -6.94 6.63
N TRP A 60 0.96 -6.15 7.58
CA TRP A 60 0.72 -6.57 8.95
C TRP A 60 -0.43 -7.58 9.09
N ASP A 61 -1.51 -7.40 8.33
CA ASP A 61 -2.67 -8.31 8.35
C ASP A 61 -2.34 -9.66 7.71
N LYS A 62 -1.53 -9.64 6.64
CA LYS A 62 -1.22 -10.83 5.83
C LYS A 62 0.28 -10.99 5.59
N PRO A 63 1.09 -11.24 6.63
CA PRO A 63 2.52 -11.50 6.47
C PRO A 63 2.79 -12.75 5.61
N ASN A 64 1.88 -13.73 5.64
CA ASN A 64 1.99 -14.97 4.86
C ASN A 64 1.91 -14.77 3.34
N HIS A 65 1.36 -13.64 2.87
CA HIS A 65 1.27 -13.35 1.44
C HIS A 65 2.65 -13.09 0.80
N PHE A 66 3.65 -12.75 1.63
CA PHE A 66 5.03 -12.64 1.19
C PHE A 66 5.65 -14.01 0.93
N ASN A 67 5.45 -14.99 1.84
CA ASN A 67 5.96 -16.36 1.68
C ASN A 67 5.44 -17.04 0.39
N GLN A 68 4.30 -16.58 -0.11
CA GLN A 68 3.68 -17.10 -1.32
C GLN A 68 4.10 -16.35 -2.59
N SER A 69 4.77 -15.20 -2.45
CA SER A 69 5.26 -14.42 -3.58
C SER A 69 6.66 -14.91 -3.96
N GLU A 70 6.90 -15.20 -5.23
CA GLU A 70 8.22 -15.58 -5.78
C GLU A 70 9.27 -14.43 -5.72
N ASP A 71 8.92 -13.31 -5.08
CA ASP A 71 9.76 -12.13 -4.98
C ASP A 71 10.94 -12.39 -4.01
N THR A 72 12.15 -12.43 -4.55
CA THR A 72 13.41 -12.66 -3.79
C THR A 72 13.71 -11.58 -2.74
N PHE A 73 13.05 -10.41 -2.81
CA PHE A 73 13.33 -9.25 -1.96
C PHE A 73 12.04 -8.58 -1.47
N LEU A 74 11.98 -8.27 -0.16
CA LEU A 74 10.87 -7.52 0.46
C LEU A 74 10.66 -6.15 -0.20
N SER A 75 11.75 -5.51 -0.59
CA SER A 75 11.73 -4.24 -1.33
C SER A 75 10.95 -4.34 -2.66
N SER A 76 11.12 -5.43 -3.41
CA SER A 76 10.41 -5.66 -4.69
C SER A 76 8.91 -5.81 -4.45
N TYR A 77 8.55 -6.67 -3.48
CA TYR A 77 7.18 -6.91 -3.09
C TYR A 77 6.47 -5.62 -2.65
N LEU A 78 7.10 -4.83 -1.78
CA LEU A 78 6.55 -3.57 -1.28
C LEU A 78 6.35 -2.54 -2.41
N ILE A 79 7.31 -2.42 -3.33
CA ILE A 79 7.18 -1.52 -4.49
C ILE A 79 6.02 -1.98 -5.38
N LYS A 80 5.91 -3.28 -5.66
CA LYS A 80 4.83 -3.85 -6.46
C LYS A 80 3.47 -3.59 -5.82
N ARG A 81 3.33 -3.84 -4.52
CA ARG A 81 2.11 -3.54 -3.75
C ARG A 81 1.77 -2.06 -3.73
N CYS A 82 2.76 -1.20 -3.51
CA CYS A 82 2.58 0.25 -3.53
C CYS A 82 2.05 0.73 -4.89
N LYS A 83 2.63 0.25 -6.00
CA LYS A 83 2.14 0.55 -7.35
C LYS A 83 0.70 0.10 -7.56
N ILE A 84 0.37 -1.14 -7.21
CA ILE A 84 -1.00 -1.68 -7.33
C ILE A 84 -1.99 -0.82 -6.54
N LYS A 85 -1.64 -0.46 -5.29
CA LYS A 85 -2.49 0.37 -4.43
C LYS A 85 -2.63 1.80 -4.94
N CYS A 86 -1.59 2.40 -5.53
CA CYS A 86 -1.70 3.72 -6.15
C CYS A 86 -2.71 3.71 -7.30
N VAL A 87 -2.64 2.71 -8.18
CA VAL A 87 -3.57 2.57 -9.31
C VAL A 87 -5.00 2.31 -8.81
N GLN A 88 -5.16 1.42 -7.82
CA GLN A 88 -6.48 1.17 -7.21
C GLN A 88 -7.07 2.41 -6.54
N PHE A 89 -6.23 3.27 -5.95
CA PHE A 89 -6.67 4.51 -5.34
C PHE A 89 -7.26 5.47 -6.39
N GLU A 90 -6.59 5.64 -7.54
CA GLU A 90 -7.11 6.44 -8.66
C GLU A 90 -8.41 5.85 -9.21
N GLU A 91 -8.47 4.53 -9.39
CA GLU A 91 -9.66 3.85 -9.88
C GLU A 91 -10.85 4.00 -8.92
N THR A 92 -10.62 3.89 -7.61
CA THR A 92 -11.64 4.10 -6.58
C THR A 92 -12.09 5.56 -6.54
N TYR A 93 -11.15 6.49 -6.70
CA TYR A 93 -11.45 7.92 -6.75
C TYR A 93 -12.33 8.27 -7.95
N ILE A 94 -11.96 7.80 -9.14
CA ILE A 94 -12.74 7.97 -10.39
C ILE A 94 -14.12 7.33 -10.26
N ASN A 95 -14.21 6.09 -9.77
CA ASN A 95 -15.49 5.41 -9.55
C ASN A 95 -16.37 6.14 -8.53
N SER A 96 -15.77 6.71 -7.47
CA SER A 96 -16.53 7.51 -6.49
C SER A 96 -17.10 8.79 -7.10
N LEU A 97 -16.35 9.43 -8.01
CA LEU A 97 -16.77 10.64 -8.74
C LEU A 97 -17.89 10.31 -9.73
N LEU A 98 -17.73 9.25 -10.52
CA LEU A 98 -18.73 8.78 -11.48
C LEU A 98 -20.02 8.33 -10.78
N SER A 99 -19.91 7.63 -9.64
CA SER A 99 -21.07 7.23 -8.83
C SER A 99 -21.80 8.44 -8.22
N LYS A 100 -21.07 9.43 -7.68
CA LYS A 100 -21.67 10.66 -7.16
C LYS A 100 -22.37 11.48 -8.24
N LYS A 101 -21.75 11.64 -9.42
CA LYS A 101 -22.36 12.34 -10.55
C LYS A 101 -23.64 11.63 -10.99
N SER A 102 -23.57 10.32 -11.24
CA SER A 102 -24.72 9.50 -11.64
C SER A 102 -25.88 9.59 -10.64
N LYS A 103 -25.60 9.47 -9.33
CA LYS A 103 -26.62 9.62 -8.28
C LYS A 103 -27.24 11.02 -8.24
N ASN A 104 -26.43 12.08 -8.42
CA ASN A 104 -26.94 13.45 -8.51
C ASN A 104 -27.81 13.66 -9.75
N TYR A 105 -27.45 13.09 -10.91
CA TYR A 105 -28.29 13.17 -12.11
C TYR A 105 -29.62 12.44 -11.93
N ILE A 106 -29.60 11.24 -11.33
CA ILE A 106 -30.83 10.48 -11.05
C ILE A 106 -31.70 11.19 -10.01
N ALA A 107 -31.10 11.83 -9.00
CA ALA A 107 -31.83 12.63 -8.02
C ALA A 107 -32.42 13.91 -8.63
N ALA A 108 -31.67 14.60 -9.50
CA ALA A 108 -32.14 15.80 -10.20
C ALA A 108 -33.28 15.51 -11.17
N CYS A 109 -33.25 14.37 -11.87
CA CYS A 109 -34.35 13.95 -12.76
C CYS A 109 -35.61 13.45 -12.01
N ARG A 110 -35.53 13.18 -10.69
CA ARG A 110 -36.67 12.71 -9.87
C ARG A 110 -37.44 13.81 -9.15
N SER A 111 -36.92 15.05 -9.16
CA SER A 111 -37.56 16.24 -8.58
C SER A 111 -38.31 17.10 -9.59
N ILE A 112 -38.50 16.62 -10.82
CA ILE A 112 -39.34 17.21 -11.87
C ILE A 112 -40.55 16.31 -12.05
#